data_AF-A0A183B3U7-F1
#
_entry.id   AF-A0A183B3U7-F1
#
_cell.length_a   1.000
_cell.length_b   1.000
_cell.length_c   1.000
_cell.angle_alpha   90.00
_cell.angle_beta   90.00
_cell.angle_gamma   90.00
#
_symmetry.space_group_name_H-M   'P 1'
#
loop_
_entity.id
_entity.type
_entity.pdbx_description
1 polymer ?
#
loop_
_entity_poly.entity_id
_entity_poly.type
_entity_poly.pdbx_seq_one_letter_code
_entity_poly.pdbx_strand_id
1 'polypeptide(L)'
;LVTTNERQKRRMVINYSQAINRFTLLDAYPLPRIDDLTSGWYRVALDVTYRLLSNWGYGEAQGGAALTPFTAQIWLARFALLIRIRNYEVAERELATFGTLDAPNVYFESAPDLYPGRSGSIIPFSLRLVHAELPFHLGRSEQALDRLYHLIAIIGRVSRQRFLCTHSILKKISKPDCIVQSRLRVDNSCYTCVPITTHMC
;
A
#
# COMPACT_ATOMS: atom_id res chain seq x y z
N LEU A 1 -30.22 -20.51 -33.18
CA LEU A 1 -31.06 -19.29 -33.02
C LEU A 1 -30.18 -18.08 -33.33
N VAL A 2 -30.64 -17.11 -34.13
CA VAL A 2 -29.87 -15.88 -34.42
C VAL A 2 -30.22 -14.84 -33.38
N THR A 3 -29.30 -14.53 -32.47
CA THR A 3 -29.52 -13.55 -31.42
C THR A 3 -29.02 -12.19 -31.89
N THR A 4 -29.86 -11.17 -31.84
CA THR A 4 -29.46 -9.78 -32.09
C THR A 4 -28.88 -9.19 -30.80
N ASN A 5 -27.62 -8.77 -30.84
CA ASN A 5 -27.00 -8.05 -29.72
C ASN A 5 -27.38 -6.55 -29.77
N GLU A 6 -27.28 -5.85 -28.64
CA GLU A 6 -27.58 -4.40 -28.51
C GLU A 6 -26.85 -3.52 -29.54
N ARG A 7 -25.72 -3.98 -30.08
CA ARG A 7 -24.98 -3.30 -31.16
C ARG A 7 -25.42 -3.67 -32.60
N GLN A 8 -26.65 -4.16 -32.79
CA GLN A 8 -27.25 -4.61 -34.08
C GLN A 8 -26.46 -5.66 -34.89
N LYS A 9 -25.32 -6.16 -34.41
CA LYS A 9 -24.59 -7.27 -35.03
C LYS A 9 -25.30 -8.58 -34.74
N ARG A 10 -25.78 -9.25 -35.79
CA ARG A 10 -26.43 -10.56 -35.72
C ARG A 10 -25.36 -11.63 -35.50
N ARG A 11 -25.47 -12.41 -34.43
CA ARG A 11 -24.61 -13.58 -34.17
C ARG A 11 -25.47 -14.84 -34.24
N MET A 12 -24.99 -15.84 -34.97
CA MET A 12 -25.58 -17.17 -34.91
C MET A 12 -25.04 -17.87 -33.66
N VAL A 13 -25.94 -18.26 -32.76
CA VAL A 13 -25.59 -19.06 -31.58
C VAL A 13 -26.27 -20.41 -31.71
N ILE A 14 -25.46 -21.46 -31.70
CA ILE A 14 -25.91 -22.86 -31.70
C ILE A 14 -26.10 -23.27 -30.24
N ASN A 15 -27.28 -23.81 -29.92
CA ASN A 15 -27.58 -24.24 -28.57
C ASN A 15 -27.03 -25.65 -28.34
N TYR A 16 -25.76 -25.74 -27.94
CA TYR A 16 -25.06 -27.02 -27.75
C TYR A 16 -25.64 -27.86 -26.60
N SER A 17 -26.40 -27.27 -25.67
CA SER A 17 -27.03 -27.99 -24.55
C SER A 17 -28.05 -29.05 -25.01
N GLN A 18 -28.68 -28.84 -26.17
CA GLN A 18 -29.64 -29.77 -26.79
C GLN A 18 -28.98 -30.73 -27.79
N ALA A 19 -27.68 -30.59 -28.04
CA ALA A 19 -26.96 -31.29 -29.09
C ALA A 19 -25.76 -32.08 -28.52
N ILE A 20 -24.62 -32.01 -29.22
CA ILE A 20 -23.44 -32.86 -29.06
C ILE A 20 -22.90 -32.89 -27.63
N ASN A 21 -23.04 -31.83 -26.83
CA ASN A 21 -22.54 -31.81 -25.45
C ASN A 21 -23.13 -32.90 -24.55
N ARG A 22 -24.32 -33.45 -24.85
CA ARG A 22 -24.89 -34.58 -24.10
C ARG A 22 -24.24 -35.92 -24.45
N PHE A 23 -23.68 -36.03 -25.65
CA PHE A 23 -23.11 -37.26 -26.20
C PHE A 23 -21.57 -37.27 -26.20
N THR A 24 -20.93 -36.15 -25.85
CA THR A 24 -19.49 -36.06 -25.63
C THR A 24 -19.15 -36.25 -24.17
N LEU A 25 -18.13 -37.06 -23.88
CA LEU A 25 -17.52 -37.14 -22.57
C LEU A 25 -17.00 -35.75 -22.18
N LEU A 26 -17.41 -35.26 -21.00
CA LEU A 26 -16.98 -33.96 -20.50
C LEU A 26 -15.60 -34.11 -19.86
N ASP A 27 -14.54 -33.96 -20.66
CA ASP A 27 -13.15 -34.09 -20.21
C ASP A 27 -12.69 -32.81 -19.51
N ALA A 28 -13.36 -32.46 -18.41
CA ALA A 28 -13.03 -31.26 -17.64
C ALA A 28 -11.58 -31.37 -17.13
N TYR A 29 -10.72 -30.46 -17.60
CA TYR A 29 -9.35 -30.36 -17.08
C TYR A 29 -9.41 -30.10 -15.57
N PRO A 30 -8.69 -30.87 -14.74
CA PRO A 30 -8.68 -30.66 -13.29
C PRO A 30 -7.94 -29.36 -12.97
N LEU A 31 -8.67 -28.25 -12.98
CA LEU A 31 -8.16 -26.96 -12.58
C LEU A 31 -7.99 -26.93 -11.05
N PRO A 32 -6.83 -26.49 -10.54
CA PRO A 32 -6.66 -26.29 -9.10
C PRO A 32 -7.65 -25.25 -8.59
N ARG A 33 -8.03 -25.36 -7.32
CA ARG A 33 -8.86 -24.34 -6.69
C ARG A 33 -8.11 -23.01 -6.64
N ILE A 34 -8.86 -21.91 -6.76
CA ILE A 34 -8.29 -20.55 -6.76
C ILE A 34 -7.51 -20.30 -5.46
N ASP A 35 -7.99 -20.82 -4.32
CA ASP A 35 -7.32 -20.67 -3.03
C ASP A 35 -5.93 -21.33 -3.01
N ASP A 36 -5.81 -22.55 -3.55
CA ASP A 36 -4.54 -23.28 -3.66
C ASP A 36 -3.55 -22.50 -4.54
N LEU A 37 -4.03 -21.92 -5.65
CA LEU A 37 -3.23 -21.10 -6.55
C LEU A 37 -2.74 -19.81 -5.89
N THR A 38 -3.61 -19.11 -5.16
CA THR A 38 -3.24 -17.87 -4.46
C THR A 38 -2.19 -18.11 -3.38
N SER A 39 -2.28 -19.22 -2.65
CA SER A 39 -1.31 -19.59 -1.62
C SER A 39 0.11 -19.74 -2.19
N GLY A 40 0.24 -20.34 -3.38
CA GLY A 40 1.51 -20.47 -4.09
C GLY A 40 2.10 -19.12 -4.50
N TRP A 41 1.25 -18.21 -4.98
CA TRP A 41 1.67 -16.86 -5.41
C TRP A 41 2.20 -16.02 -4.25
N TYR A 42 1.59 -16.09 -3.07
CA TYR A 42 2.08 -15.34 -1.90
C TYR A 42 3.48 -15.78 -1.48
N ARG A 43 3.79 -17.09 -1.56
CA ARG A 43 5.13 -17.61 -1.25
C ARG A 43 6.18 -17.12 -2.25
N VAL A 44 5.86 -17.15 -3.54
CA VAL A 44 6.75 -16.61 -4.59
C VAL A 44 6.94 -15.10 -4.42
N ALA A 45 5.88 -14.36 -4.13
CA ALA A 45 5.96 -12.92 -3.87
C ALA A 45 6.86 -12.60 -2.66
N LEU A 46 6.80 -13.40 -1.59
CA LEU A 46 7.70 -13.26 -0.44
C LEU A 46 9.17 -13.50 -0.79
N ASP A 47 9.47 -14.50 -1.63
CA ASP A 47 10.83 -14.73 -2.11
C ASP A 47 11.34 -13.54 -2.94
N VAL A 48 10.52 -13.05 -3.88
CA VAL A 48 10.87 -11.89 -4.70
C VAL A 48 11.14 -10.65 -3.85
N THR A 49 10.28 -10.35 -2.87
CA THR A 49 10.51 -9.19 -1.97
C THR A 49 11.80 -9.34 -1.15
N TYR A 50 12.10 -10.55 -0.67
CA TYR A 50 13.33 -10.84 0.06
C TYR A 50 14.57 -10.62 -0.81
N ARG A 51 14.55 -11.12 -2.05
CA ARG A 51 15.67 -10.97 -3.00
C ARG A 51 15.88 -9.53 -3.42
N LEU A 52 14.79 -8.78 -3.63
CA LEU A 52 14.88 -7.34 -3.87
C LEU A 52 15.55 -6.65 -2.67
N LEU A 53 15.05 -6.84 -1.46
CA LEU A 53 15.63 -6.25 -0.25
C LEU A 53 17.10 -6.62 -0.05
N SER A 54 17.46 -7.88 -0.29
CA SER A 54 18.84 -8.36 -0.23
C SER A 54 19.74 -7.62 -1.23
N ASN A 55 19.27 -7.43 -2.47
CA ASN A 55 20.01 -6.67 -3.49
C ASN A 55 20.18 -5.19 -3.10
N TRP A 56 19.23 -4.62 -2.35
CA TRP A 56 19.30 -3.26 -1.83
C TRP A 56 20.12 -3.14 -0.52
N GLY A 57 20.79 -4.21 -0.08
CA GLY A 57 21.64 -4.18 1.11
C GLY A 57 20.89 -4.33 2.44
N TYR A 58 19.67 -4.89 2.43
CA TYR A 58 18.92 -5.27 3.64
C TYR A 58 19.06 -6.77 3.99
N GLY A 59 20.14 -7.40 3.52
CA GLY A 59 20.43 -8.82 3.81
C GLY A 59 21.11 -9.03 5.16
N GLU A 60 21.01 -10.25 5.69
CA GLU A 60 21.53 -10.67 7.00
C GLU A 60 23.05 -10.46 7.20
N ALA A 61 23.80 -10.32 6.09
CA ALA A 61 25.25 -10.20 6.08
C ALA A 61 25.79 -8.78 5.82
N GLN A 62 24.94 -7.78 5.56
CA GLN A 62 25.38 -6.42 5.21
C GLN A 62 24.64 -5.39 6.08
N GLY A 63 25.42 -4.52 6.75
CA GLY A 63 24.89 -3.44 7.58
C GLY A 63 23.90 -2.60 6.77
N GLY A 64 22.66 -2.53 7.27
CA GLY A 64 21.49 -2.10 6.50
C GLY A 64 21.70 -0.78 5.75
N ALA A 65 21.34 -0.79 4.47
CA ALA A 65 21.35 0.40 3.63
C ALA A 65 20.38 1.50 4.13
N ALA A 66 20.62 2.74 3.72
CA ALA A 66 19.76 3.87 4.03
C ALA A 66 18.34 3.64 3.48
N LEU A 67 17.33 3.93 4.31
CA LEU A 67 15.93 3.76 3.93
C LEU A 67 15.55 4.76 2.83
N THR A 68 15.23 4.25 1.65
CA THR A 68 14.65 5.02 0.55
C THR A 68 13.12 4.87 0.55
N PRO A 69 12.36 5.79 -0.09
CA PRO A 69 10.91 5.63 -0.20
C PRO A 69 10.53 4.37 -1.00
N PHE A 70 11.37 3.96 -1.95
CA PHE A 70 11.16 2.74 -2.73
C PHE A 70 11.35 1.48 -1.86
N THR A 71 12.44 1.41 -1.08
CA THR A 71 12.67 0.27 -0.18
C THR A 71 11.61 0.21 0.92
N ALA A 72 11.11 1.36 1.40
CA ALA A 72 9.99 1.41 2.33
C ALA A 72 8.68 0.82 1.74
N GLN A 73 8.42 1.01 0.45
CA GLN A 73 7.28 0.38 -0.23
C GLN A 73 7.45 -1.14 -0.35
N ILE A 74 8.66 -1.62 -0.63
CA ILE A 74 8.94 -3.07 -0.67
C ILE A 74 8.73 -3.68 0.72
N TRP A 75 9.21 -3.02 1.78
CA TRP A 75 8.95 -3.42 3.15
C TRP A 75 7.45 -3.49 3.46
N LEU A 76 6.69 -2.46 3.10
CA LEU A 76 5.23 -2.46 3.25
C LEU A 76 4.58 -3.66 2.55
N ALA A 77 4.98 -3.94 1.29
CA ALA A 77 4.46 -5.08 0.54
C ALA A 77 4.82 -6.41 1.23
N ARG A 78 6.06 -6.55 1.73
CA ARG A 78 6.52 -7.73 2.46
C ARG A 78 5.70 -7.99 3.72
N PHE A 79 5.49 -6.98 4.57
CA PHE A 79 4.67 -7.14 5.78
C PHE A 79 3.21 -7.44 5.45
N ALA A 80 2.65 -6.79 4.44
CA ALA A 80 1.29 -7.09 3.98
C ALA A 80 1.16 -8.56 3.55
N LEU A 81 2.14 -9.11 2.82
CA LEU A 81 2.17 -10.51 2.43
C LEU A 81 2.30 -11.46 3.63
N LEU A 82 3.18 -11.15 4.59
CA LEU A 82 3.38 -11.96 5.79
C LEU A 82 2.11 -12.06 6.65
N ILE A 83 1.39 -10.94 6.82
CA ILE A 83 0.10 -10.90 7.53
C ILE A 83 -0.95 -11.72 6.79
N ARG A 84 -0.99 -11.66 5.45
CA ARG A 84 -1.93 -12.47 4.66
C ARG A 84 -1.68 -13.97 4.80
N ILE A 85 -0.41 -14.39 4.89
CA ILE A 85 -0.01 -15.79 5.13
C ILE A 85 -0.14 -16.18 6.62
N ARG A 86 -0.44 -15.21 7.51
CA ARG A 86 -0.50 -15.38 8.97
C ARG A 86 0.83 -15.79 9.61
N ASN A 87 1.95 -15.47 8.95
CA ASN A 87 3.27 -15.69 9.52
C ASN A 87 3.71 -14.48 10.36
N TYR A 88 3.06 -14.32 11.52
CA TYR A 88 3.24 -13.14 12.37
C TYR A 88 4.59 -13.11 13.09
N GLU A 89 5.17 -14.27 13.40
CA GLU A 89 6.47 -14.36 14.08
C GLU A 89 7.60 -13.81 13.22
N VAL A 90 7.66 -14.20 11.94
CA VAL A 90 8.65 -13.65 11.01
C VAL A 90 8.41 -12.17 10.78
N ALA A 91 7.14 -11.76 10.66
CA ALA A 91 6.78 -10.36 10.50
C ALA A 91 7.23 -9.52 11.71
N GLU A 92 7.07 -10.00 12.95
CA GLU A 92 7.53 -9.33 14.15
C GLU A 92 9.05 -9.18 14.15
N ARG A 93 9.77 -10.28 13.88
CA ARG A 93 11.24 -10.29 13.89
C ARG A 93 11.82 -9.27 12.92
N GLU A 94 11.29 -9.24 11.70
CA GLU A 94 11.71 -8.27 10.70
C GLU A 94 11.31 -6.85 11.07
N LEU A 95 10.10 -6.65 11.59
CA LEU A 95 9.63 -5.32 11.95
C LEU A 95 10.32 -4.75 13.20
N ALA A 96 10.77 -5.62 14.11
CA ALA A 96 11.54 -5.24 15.30
C ALA A 96 12.84 -4.53 14.94
N THR A 97 13.42 -4.78 13.75
CA THR A 97 14.61 -4.06 13.26
C THR A 97 14.39 -2.56 13.10
N PHE A 98 13.14 -2.13 12.86
CA PHE A 98 12.78 -0.72 12.75
C PHE A 98 12.46 -0.05 14.10
N GLY A 99 12.31 -0.84 15.17
CA GLY A 99 11.97 -0.33 16.49
C GLY A 99 10.67 0.47 16.50
N THR A 100 10.73 1.75 16.89
CA THR A 100 9.56 2.62 17.07
C THR A 100 9.09 3.34 15.80
N LEU A 101 9.75 3.16 14.64
CA LEU A 101 9.41 3.81 13.36
C LEU A 101 9.43 5.36 13.35
N ASP A 102 9.85 5.99 14.45
CA ASP A 102 9.99 7.44 14.63
C ASP A 102 11.46 7.85 14.84
N ALA A 103 12.40 6.96 14.52
CA ALA A 103 13.83 7.24 14.62
C ALA A 103 14.27 8.28 13.56
N PRO A 104 15.29 9.12 13.83
CA PRO A 104 15.67 10.23 12.96
C PRO A 104 16.09 9.77 11.55
N ASN A 105 16.67 8.57 11.43
CA ASN A 105 17.04 7.91 10.17
C ASN A 105 15.85 7.58 9.25
N VAL A 106 14.62 7.69 9.75
CA VAL A 106 13.39 7.46 8.98
C VAL A 106 12.89 8.72 8.28
N TYR A 107 13.43 9.89 8.65
CA TYR A 107 13.00 11.17 8.09
C TYR A 107 13.88 11.57 6.90
N PHE A 108 13.28 12.24 5.91
CA PHE A 108 14.01 12.77 4.75
C PHE A 108 15.11 13.76 5.16
N GLU A 109 14.91 14.44 6.29
CA GLU A 109 15.83 15.43 6.86
C GLU A 109 17.19 14.83 7.28
N SER A 110 17.25 13.51 7.49
CA SER A 110 18.50 12.82 7.84
C SER A 110 19.50 12.73 6.69
N ALA A 111 19.05 12.90 5.44
CA ALA A 111 19.88 12.80 4.25
C ALA A 111 19.60 13.98 3.30
N PRO A 112 20.07 15.21 3.65
CA PRO A 112 19.84 16.40 2.85
C PRO A 112 20.44 16.29 1.44
N ASP A 113 21.53 15.53 1.29
CA ASP A 113 22.20 15.29 0.01
C ASP A 113 21.32 14.50 -0.97
N LEU A 114 20.53 13.56 -0.46
CA LEU A 114 19.70 12.66 -1.28
C LEU A 114 18.31 13.26 -1.55
N TYR A 115 17.80 14.09 -0.63
CA TYR A 115 16.45 14.64 -0.68
C TYR A 115 16.39 16.15 -0.32
N PRO A 116 16.92 17.04 -1.18
CA PRO A 116 16.93 18.47 -0.89
C PRO A 116 15.51 19.03 -0.80
N GLY A 117 15.24 19.79 0.27
CA GLY A 117 13.97 20.49 0.48
C GLY A 117 12.76 19.58 0.71
N ARG A 118 12.95 18.29 0.99
CA ARG A 118 11.87 17.37 1.39
C ARG A 118 11.87 17.16 2.89
N SER A 119 10.74 17.44 3.53
CA SER A 119 10.51 17.20 4.95
C SER A 119 9.39 16.18 5.15
N GLY A 120 9.53 15.35 6.17
CA GLY A 120 8.56 14.32 6.53
C GLY A 120 9.17 12.92 6.69
N SER A 121 8.30 11.96 6.99
CA SER A 121 8.66 10.55 7.19
C SER A 121 8.75 9.82 5.85
N ILE A 122 9.83 9.06 5.64
CA ILE A 122 10.00 8.12 4.52
C ILE A 122 9.02 6.94 4.67
N ILE A 123 8.73 6.56 5.91
CA ILE A 123 7.83 5.45 6.23
C ILE A 123 6.37 5.85 5.97
N PRO A 124 5.63 5.07 5.15
CA PRO A 124 4.23 5.34 4.84
C PRO A 124 3.32 5.07 6.04
N PHE A 125 2.19 5.78 6.13
CA PHE A 125 1.22 5.60 7.22
C PHE A 125 0.72 4.17 7.33
N SER A 126 0.50 3.47 6.21
CA SER A 126 0.09 2.07 6.18
C SER A 126 1.08 1.15 6.91
N LEU A 127 2.39 1.42 6.83
CA LEU A 127 3.40 0.62 7.52
C LEU A 127 3.34 0.85 9.03
N ARG A 128 3.07 2.09 9.47
CA ARG A 128 2.86 2.40 10.89
C ARG A 128 1.61 1.71 11.44
N LEU A 129 0.55 1.66 10.65
CA LEU A 129 -0.68 0.95 11.03
C LEU A 129 -0.42 -0.55 11.19
N VAL A 130 0.28 -1.16 10.23
CA VAL A 130 0.70 -2.57 10.30
C VAL A 130 1.53 -2.84 11.57
N HIS A 131 2.43 -1.94 11.94
CA HIS A 131 3.22 -2.06 13.17
C HIS A 131 2.40 -2.03 14.46
N ALA A 132 1.31 -1.26 14.48
CA ALA A 132 0.39 -1.23 15.61
C ALA A 132 -0.52 -2.47 15.66
N GLU A 133 -0.89 -3.02 14.50
CA GLU A 133 -1.74 -4.21 14.40
C GLU A 133 -0.99 -5.50 14.74
N LEU A 134 0.31 -5.59 14.43
CA LEU A 134 1.06 -6.84 14.54
C LEU A 134 1.06 -7.49 15.95
N PRO A 135 1.29 -6.74 17.07
CA PRO A 135 1.27 -7.32 18.41
C PRO A 135 -0.10 -7.93 18.78
N PHE A 136 -1.19 -7.43 18.19
CA PHE A 136 -2.53 -7.97 18.42
C PHE A 136 -2.64 -9.41 17.89
N HIS A 137 -2.05 -9.71 16.73
CA HIS A 137 -2.02 -11.07 16.17
C HIS A 137 -1.15 -12.05 16.96
N LEU A 138 -0.23 -11.56 17.80
CA LEU A 138 0.61 -12.34 18.71
C LEU A 138 0.01 -12.47 20.13
N GLY A 139 -1.21 -11.97 20.36
CA GLY A 139 -1.86 -11.98 21.67
C GLY A 139 -1.33 -10.92 22.66
N ARG A 140 -0.51 -9.97 22.21
CA ARG A 140 0.01 -8.85 23.01
C ARG A 140 -0.84 -7.60 22.82
N SER A 141 -2.09 -7.65 23.29
CA SER A 141 -3.07 -6.57 23.14
C SER A 141 -2.62 -5.24 23.77
N GLU A 142 -1.95 -5.30 24.93
CA GLU A 142 -1.42 -4.12 25.63
C GLU A 142 -0.47 -3.30 24.75
N GLN A 143 0.49 -3.98 24.09
CA GLN A 143 1.45 -3.33 23.20
C GLN A 143 0.80 -2.80 21.92
N ALA A 144 -0.20 -3.50 21.38
CA ALA A 144 -0.95 -3.03 20.22
C ALA A 144 -1.70 -1.73 20.55
N LEU A 145 -2.34 -1.69 21.72
CA LEU A 145 -3.11 -0.56 22.20
C LEU A 145 -2.22 0.67 22.42
N ASP A 146 -1.07 0.53 23.07
CA ASP A 146 -0.09 1.61 23.25
C ASP A 146 0.36 2.22 21.90
N ARG A 147 0.68 1.37 20.93
CA ARG A 147 1.05 1.80 19.56
C ARG A 147 -0.08 2.52 18.84
N LEU A 148 -1.33 2.08 19.02
CA LEU A 148 -2.50 2.73 18.44
C LEU A 148 -2.76 4.11 19.07
N TYR A 149 -2.63 4.25 20.39
CA TYR A 149 -2.76 5.55 21.06
C TYR A 149 -1.65 6.52 20.63
N HIS A 150 -0.42 6.04 20.48
CA HIS A 150 0.67 6.84 19.92
C HIS A 150 0.37 7.31 18.49
N LEU A 151 -0.20 6.44 17.65
CA LEU A 151 -0.65 6.81 16.31
C LEU A 151 -1.74 7.87 16.29
N ILE A 152 -2.74 7.75 17.18
CA ILE A 152 -3.79 8.77 17.31
C ILE A 152 -3.19 10.11 17.70
N ALA A 153 -2.20 10.13 18.60
CA ALA A 153 -1.49 11.36 18.97
C ALA A 153 -0.76 11.98 17.77
N ILE A 154 -0.11 11.17 16.93
CA ILE A 154 0.55 11.63 15.69
C ILE A 154 -0.49 12.17 14.70
N ILE A 155 -1.59 11.46 14.46
CA ILE A 155 -2.67 11.90 13.56
C ILE A 155 -3.25 13.23 14.06
N GLY A 156 -3.44 13.39 15.37
CA GLY A 156 -3.90 14.64 15.96
C GLY A 156 -2.93 15.81 15.76
N ARG A 157 -1.62 15.57 15.73
CA ARG A 157 -0.61 16.59 15.38
C ARG A 157 -0.67 16.95 13.90
N VAL A 158 -0.73 15.96 13.01
CA VAL A 158 -0.77 16.15 11.55
C VAL A 158 -2.07 16.81 11.10
N SER A 159 -3.22 16.41 11.66
CA SER A 159 -4.52 17.01 11.35
C SER A 159 -4.53 18.51 11.67
N ARG A 160 -4.02 18.89 12.85
CA ARG A 160 -3.89 20.30 13.26
C ARG A 160 -2.97 21.11 12.32
N GLN A 161 -1.87 20.53 11.84
CA GLN A 161 -1.02 21.16 10.81
C GLN A 161 -1.72 21.31 9.46
N ARG A 162 -2.51 20.31 9.04
CA ARG A 162 -3.23 20.33 7.75
C ARG A 162 -4.34 21.39 7.73
N PHE A 163 -5.01 21.62 8.85
CA PHE A 163 -6.02 22.68 9.00
C PHE A 163 -5.43 24.10 8.86
N LEU A 164 -4.17 24.32 9.25
CA LEU A 164 -3.49 25.61 9.04
C LEU A 164 -3.13 25.82 7.56
N CYS A 165 -2.71 24.76 6.85
CA CYS A 165 -2.43 24.85 5.41
C CYS A 165 -3.69 25.08 4.56
N THR A 166 -4.82 24.44 4.88
CA THR A 166 -6.08 24.65 4.13
C THR A 166 -6.61 26.07 4.31
N HIS A 167 -6.42 26.72 5.46
CA HIS A 167 -6.78 28.14 5.62
C HIS A 167 -5.93 29.09 4.76
N SER A 168 -4.63 28.84 4.61
CA SER A 168 -3.77 29.63 3.70
C SER A 168 -4.08 29.38 2.20
N ILE A 169 -4.53 28.18 1.84
CA ILE A 169 -4.91 27.83 0.45
C ILE A 169 -6.33 28.35 0.13
N LEU A 170 -7.28 28.24 1.05
CA LEU A 170 -8.66 28.70 0.85
C LEU A 170 -8.77 30.24 0.79
N LYS A 171 -7.88 31.00 1.44
CA LYS A 171 -7.79 32.46 1.21
C LYS A 171 -7.37 32.82 -0.22
N LYS A 172 -6.61 31.96 -0.91
CA LYS A 172 -6.22 32.17 -2.32
C LYS A 172 -7.29 31.74 -3.33
N ILE A 173 -8.31 30.99 -2.91
CA ILE A 173 -9.38 30.46 -3.78
C ILE A 173 -10.67 31.31 -3.66
N SER A 174 -10.61 32.51 -3.06
CA SER A 174 -11.72 33.47 -3.10
C SER A 174 -11.83 34.11 -4.49
N LYS A 175 -12.29 33.32 -5.47
CA LYS A 175 -13.18 33.79 -6.53
C LYS A 175 -14.43 32.92 -6.47
N PRO A 176 -15.61 33.50 -6.18
CA PRO A 176 -16.83 32.73 -6.02
C PRO A 176 -17.32 32.37 -7.42
N ASP A 177 -17.38 31.08 -7.73
CA ASP A 177 -18.36 30.44 -8.63
C ASP A 177 -17.85 29.04 -9.00
N CYS A 178 -17.90 28.09 -8.06
CA CYS A 178 -17.88 26.65 -8.37
C CYS A 178 -18.24 25.86 -7.12
N ILE A 179 -19.49 25.41 -7.04
CA ILE A 179 -19.91 24.36 -6.12
C ILE A 179 -19.31 23.05 -6.64
N VAL A 180 -18.27 22.54 -5.99
CA VAL A 180 -17.75 21.19 -6.27
C VAL A 180 -17.94 20.32 -5.04
N GLN A 181 -19.00 19.52 -5.05
CA GLN A 181 -19.08 18.28 -4.28
C GLN A 181 -17.91 17.39 -4.72
N SER A 182 -16.85 17.34 -3.94
CA SER A 182 -15.72 16.44 -4.21
C SER A 182 -15.78 15.22 -3.30
N ARG A 183 -16.20 14.12 -3.92
CA ARG A 183 -15.98 12.74 -3.48
C ARG A 183 -14.48 12.57 -3.17
N LEU A 184 -14.14 12.18 -1.95
CA LEU A 184 -12.75 11.91 -1.52
C LEU A 184 -12.17 10.76 -2.36
N ARG A 185 -11.51 11.11 -3.47
CA ARG A 185 -10.52 10.25 -4.11
C ARG A 185 -9.23 10.46 -3.32
N VAL A 186 -8.87 9.46 -2.50
CA VAL A 186 -7.56 9.41 -1.85
C VAL A 186 -6.56 9.03 -2.94
N ASP A 187 -6.11 10.03 -3.70
CA ASP A 187 -4.95 9.84 -4.56
C ASP A 187 -3.73 9.76 -3.63
N ASN A 188 -3.09 8.58 -3.61
CA ASN A 188 -1.90 8.25 -2.82
C ASN A 188 -0.64 9.03 -3.25
N SER A 189 -0.79 10.19 -3.90
CA SER A 189 0.29 11.07 -4.31
C SER A 189 0.18 12.38 -3.54
N CYS A 190 0.53 12.35 -2.25
CA CYS A 190 0.83 13.56 -1.49
C CYS A 190 2.28 13.50 -1.02
N TYR A 191 3.19 13.42 -1.98
CA TYR A 191 4.62 13.65 -1.80
C TYR A 191 5.02 14.87 -2.62
N THR A 192 4.58 16.07 -2.23
CA THR A 192 5.24 17.37 -2.49
C THR A 192 4.34 18.49 -1.98
N CYS A 193 4.68 19.09 -0.84
CA CYS A 193 4.46 20.53 -0.65
C CYS A 193 5.76 21.20 -1.07
N VAL A 194 5.95 21.43 -2.38
CA VAL A 194 6.99 22.36 -2.83
C VAL A 194 6.34 23.75 -2.83
N PRO A 195 6.91 24.75 -2.15
CA PRO A 195 6.43 26.11 -2.27
C PRO A 195 6.61 26.55 -3.73
N ILE A 196 5.50 26.90 -4.39
CA ILE A 196 5.55 27.56 -5.70
C ILE A 196 6.26 28.89 -5.48
N THR A 197 7.54 28.94 -5.84
CA THR A 197 8.30 30.18 -5.95
C THR A 197 7.63 30.98 -7.06
N THR A 198 6.93 32.05 -6.69
CA THR A 198 6.42 33.03 -7.64
C THR A 198 7.61 33.68 -8.32
N HIS A 199 7.90 33.32 -9.56
CA HIS A 199 8.66 34.21 -10.44
C HIS A 199 7.75 35.38 -10.79
N MET A 200 8.14 36.56 -10.30
CA MET A 200 7.59 37.83 -10.76
C MET A 200 7.92 38.02 -12.24
N CYS A 201 6.90 38.37 -13.01
CA CYS A 201 6.99 39.17 -14.24
C CYS A 201 6.00 40.31 -14.09
#